data_AF-A0A2G2WXL2-F1
#
_entry.id   AF-A0A2G2WXL2-F1
#
_cell.length_a   1.000
_cell.length_b   1.000
_cell.length_c   1.000
_cell.angle_alpha   90.00
_cell.angle_beta   90.00
_cell.angle_gamma   90.00
#
_symmetry.space_group_name_H-M   'P 1'
#
loop_
_entity.id
_entity.type
_entity.pdbx_description
1 polymer ?
#
loop_
_entity_poly.entity_id
_entity_poly.type
_entity_poly.pdbx_seq_one_letter_code
_entity_poly.pdbx_strand_id
1 'polypeptide(L)'
;MTTTTSKFNHIKSISLPRRSHATTRKIEEAINNLKTLKISNESKIETMHDGLLGLEELYKRVNDLLNLPQTLQFFSQHQHEKRVKDLLDKSMRLLDVCGTARELVLQCKENVRYLQFALRRSKGGSTTEAIMIKFASSCKKIKKEAKKLVLVLRKLDQETESIFNG
;
A
#
# COMPACT_ATOMS: atom_id res chain seq x y z
N MET A 1 10.45 -1.60 67.78
CA MET A 1 9.89 -0.93 66.59
C MET A 1 10.92 0.06 66.08
N THR A 2 11.70 -0.31 65.06
CA THR A 2 12.73 0.57 64.47
C THR A 2 12.47 0.65 62.97
N THR A 3 12.09 1.84 62.52
CA THR A 3 11.76 2.16 61.13
C THR A 3 13.04 2.40 60.34
N THR A 4 13.34 1.50 59.40
CA THR A 4 14.39 1.71 58.40
C THR A 4 13.82 2.50 57.23
N THR A 5 14.17 3.78 57.12
CA THR A 5 13.85 4.61 55.96
C THR A 5 14.84 4.32 54.83
N SER A 6 14.41 3.51 53.88
CA SER A 6 15.15 3.24 52.63
C SER A 6 15.15 4.50 51.75
N LYS A 7 16.31 5.16 51.62
CA LYS A 7 16.53 6.21 50.62
C LYS A 7 16.59 5.57 49.24
N PHE A 8 15.49 5.60 48.49
CA PHE A 8 15.49 5.30 47.07
C PHE A 8 16.18 6.43 46.31
N ASN A 9 17.38 6.16 45.79
CA ASN A 9 18.03 7.05 44.83
C ASN A 9 17.23 7.02 43.53
N HIS A 10 16.61 8.15 43.19
CA HIS A 10 15.90 8.34 41.93
C HIS A 10 16.92 8.44 40.79
N ILE A 11 17.26 7.31 40.16
CA ILE A 11 18.06 7.31 38.93
C ILE A 11 17.16 7.87 37.82
N LYS A 12 17.25 9.18 37.57
CA LYS A 12 16.65 9.81 36.40
C LYS A 12 17.53 9.49 35.20
N SER A 13 17.03 8.71 34.26
CA SER A 13 17.64 8.48 32.96
C SER A 13 17.87 9.83 32.27
N ILE A 14 19.12 10.22 32.09
CA ILE A 14 19.52 11.38 31.29
C ILE A 14 19.49 10.98 29.82
N SER A 15 18.34 11.15 29.16
CA SER A 15 18.34 11.15 27.69
C SER A 15 19.17 12.34 27.24
N LEU A 16 20.35 12.08 26.67
CA LEU A 16 21.10 13.11 25.96
C LEU A 16 20.17 13.71 24.88
N PRO A 17 20.12 15.04 24.72
CA PRO A 17 19.37 15.63 23.62
C PRO A 17 19.84 14.99 22.32
N ARG A 18 18.90 14.47 21.52
CA ARG A 18 19.21 13.87 20.22
C ARG A 18 19.97 14.92 19.41
N ARG A 19 21.28 14.73 19.25
CA ARG A 19 22.07 15.57 18.35
C ARG A 19 21.48 15.41 16.95
N SER A 20 21.03 16.53 16.38
CA SER A 20 20.60 16.59 14.98
C SER A 20 21.73 16.05 14.10
N HIS A 21 21.37 15.27 13.07
CA HIS A 21 22.35 14.78 12.10
C HIS A 21 23.13 15.96 11.50
N ALA A 22 24.40 15.76 11.15
CA ALA A 22 25.29 16.85 10.71
C ALA A 22 24.70 17.65 9.54
N THR A 23 23.98 16.99 8.63
CA THR A 23 23.29 17.62 7.50
C THR A 23 22.10 18.49 7.94
N THR A 24 21.28 17.99 8.86
CA THR A 24 20.12 18.72 9.41
C THR A 24 20.56 19.96 10.17
N ARG A 25 21.65 19.85 10.94
CA ARG A 25 22.23 20.99 11.68
C ARG A 25 22.70 22.11 10.75
N LYS A 26 23.34 21.77 9.61
CA LYS A 26 23.80 22.76 8.62
C LYS A 26 22.63 23.50 7.95
N ILE A 27 21.52 22.81 7.70
CA ILE A 27 20.31 23.44 7.15
C ILE A 27 19.67 24.35 8.19
N GLU A 28 19.58 23.89 9.44
CA GLU A 28 19.01 24.66 10.54
C GLU A 28 19.82 25.94 10.82
N GLU A 29 21.15 25.86 10.73
CA GLU A 29 22.06 27.00 10.80
C GLU A 29 21.85 28.00 9.65
N ALA A 30 21.79 27.53 8.40
CA ALA A 30 21.51 28.38 7.23
C ALA A 30 20.14 29.08 7.34
N ILE A 31 19.11 28.38 7.82
CA ILE A 31 17.78 28.96 8.08
C ILE A 31 17.84 30.01 9.18
N ASN A 32 18.57 29.76 10.27
CA ASN A 32 18.68 30.70 11.37
C ASN A 32 19.44 31.97 10.95
N ASN A 33 20.49 31.84 10.15
CA ASN A 33 21.24 32.98 9.60
C ASN A 33 20.35 33.88 8.72
N LEU A 34 19.49 33.28 7.89
CA LEU A 34 18.50 34.02 7.09
C LEU A 34 17.45 34.71 7.96
N LYS A 35 17.00 34.08 9.05
CA LYS A 35 16.05 34.68 9.99
C LYS A 35 16.65 35.86 10.75
N THR A 36 17.91 35.78 11.17
CA THR A 36 18.59 36.88 11.88
C THR A 36 18.78 38.09 10.99
N LEU A 37 18.99 37.90 9.68
CA LEU A 37 19.11 38.98 8.70
C LEU A 37 17.84 39.83 8.61
N LYS A 38 16.66 39.19 8.73
CA LYS A 38 15.34 39.86 8.74
C LYS A 38 15.10 40.76 9.96
N ILE A 39 15.82 40.54 11.06
CA ILE A 39 15.69 41.31 12.31
C ILE A 39 16.56 42.57 12.27
N SER A 40 17.60 42.58 11.43
CA SER A 40 18.47 43.74 11.18
C SER A 40 17.78 44.71 10.21
N ASN A 41 16.93 45.57 10.75
CA ASN A 41 15.96 46.40 10.01
C ASN A 41 16.57 47.62 9.28
N GLU A 42 17.82 47.55 8.80
CA GLU A 42 18.50 48.65 8.11
C GLU A 42 18.55 48.36 6.61
N SER A 43 17.79 49.14 5.82
CA SER A 43 17.60 48.93 4.38
C SER A 43 18.83 49.39 3.58
N LYS A 44 19.87 48.55 3.55
CA LYS A 44 21.04 48.69 2.69
C LYS A 44 21.03 47.62 1.60
N ILE A 45 21.54 47.97 0.42
CA ILE A 45 21.74 47.03 -0.70
C ILE A 45 22.59 45.82 -0.26
N GLU A 46 23.53 46.02 0.67
CA GLU A 46 24.32 44.95 1.33
C GLU A 46 23.45 43.88 1.99
N THR A 47 22.41 44.25 2.75
CA THR A 47 21.56 43.25 3.44
C THR A 47 20.70 42.45 2.46
N MET A 48 20.34 43.03 1.32
CA MET A 48 19.68 42.28 0.23
C MET A 48 20.63 41.28 -0.43
N HIS A 49 21.87 41.70 -0.70
CA HIS A 49 22.91 40.83 -1.27
C HIS A 49 23.23 39.64 -0.35
N ASP A 50 23.41 39.90 0.95
CA ASP A 50 23.68 38.86 1.94
C ASP A 50 22.50 37.90 2.12
N GLY A 51 21.27 38.40 1.97
CA GLY A 51 20.06 37.57 1.96
C GLY A 51 19.98 36.62 0.78
N LEU A 52 20.37 37.08 -0.42
CA LEU A 52 20.44 36.25 -1.62
C LEU A 52 21.52 35.17 -1.49
N LEU A 53 22.71 35.53 -0.99
CA LEU A 53 23.78 34.56 -0.71
C LEU A 53 23.36 33.51 0.31
N GLY A 54 22.69 33.92 1.40
CA GLY A 54 22.16 32.98 2.38
C GLY A 54 21.11 32.03 1.80
N LEU A 55 20.29 32.51 0.86
CA LEU A 55 19.28 31.69 0.18
C LEU A 55 19.93 30.68 -0.77
N GLU A 56 20.96 31.09 -1.51
CA GLU A 56 21.76 30.20 -2.35
C GLU A 56 22.41 29.10 -1.51
N GLU A 57 23.03 29.45 -0.38
CA GLU A 57 23.63 28.46 0.51
C GLU A 57 22.56 27.49 1.05
N LEU A 58 21.41 28.00 1.50
CA LEU A 58 20.31 27.15 1.96
C LEU A 58 19.86 26.18 0.86
N TYR A 59 19.67 26.68 -0.37
CA TYR A 59 19.29 25.87 -1.51
C TYR A 59 20.30 24.74 -1.75
N LYS A 60 21.60 25.07 -1.74
CA LYS A 60 22.68 24.09 -1.86
C LYS A 60 22.64 23.04 -0.77
N ARG A 61 22.45 23.44 0.51
CA ARG A 61 22.37 22.48 1.64
C ARG A 61 21.17 21.55 1.53
N VAL A 62 20.02 22.04 1.08
CA VAL A 62 18.82 21.22 0.85
C VAL A 62 19.05 20.27 -0.32
N ASN A 63 19.64 20.75 -1.41
CA ASN A 63 19.99 19.91 -2.56
C ASN A 63 20.98 18.79 -2.17
N ASP A 64 22.00 19.08 -1.38
CA ASP A 64 22.95 18.07 -0.88
C ASP A 64 22.25 17.00 -0.02
N LEU A 65 21.26 17.40 0.80
CA LEU A 65 20.47 16.47 1.60
C LEU A 65 19.59 15.56 0.73
N LEU A 66 18.95 16.13 -0.31
CA LEU A 66 18.09 15.38 -1.22
C LEU A 66 18.88 14.37 -2.06
N ASN A 67 20.12 14.72 -2.43
CA ASN A 67 21.02 13.84 -3.19
C ASN A 67 21.77 12.81 -2.32
N LEU A 68 21.56 12.83 -1.00
CA LEU A 68 22.20 11.86 -0.11
C LEU A 68 21.65 10.44 -0.39
N PRO A 69 22.52 9.41 -0.46
CA PRO A 69 22.07 8.04 -0.78
C PRO A 69 20.95 7.52 0.12
N GLN A 70 20.95 7.92 1.39
CA GLN A 70 19.92 7.53 2.37
C GLN A 70 18.55 8.16 2.04
N THR A 71 18.55 9.41 1.60
CA THR A 71 17.34 10.14 1.21
C THR A 71 16.77 9.55 -0.07
N LEU A 72 17.61 9.28 -1.06
CA LEU A 72 17.23 8.62 -2.31
C LEU A 72 16.73 7.18 -2.05
N GLN A 73 17.41 6.43 -1.18
CA GLN A 73 16.95 5.11 -0.75
C GLN A 73 15.60 5.19 -0.04
N PHE A 74 15.37 6.17 0.83
CA PHE A 74 14.08 6.34 1.49
C PHE A 74 12.94 6.57 0.48
N PHE A 75 13.14 7.47 -0.49
CA PHE A 75 12.16 7.71 -1.55
C PHE A 75 11.94 6.48 -2.43
N SER A 76 13.03 5.80 -2.82
CA SER A 76 12.96 4.56 -3.60
C SER A 76 12.24 3.45 -2.84
N GLN A 77 12.57 3.25 -1.56
CA GLN A 77 11.97 2.23 -0.69
C GLN A 77 10.49 2.50 -0.48
N HIS A 78 10.09 3.75 -0.28
CA HIS A 78 8.67 4.09 -0.13
C HIS A 78 7.89 3.89 -1.45
N GLN A 79 8.48 4.22 -2.60
CA GLN A 79 7.89 3.89 -3.90
C GLN A 79 7.80 2.38 -4.12
N HIS A 80 8.84 1.64 -3.75
CA HIS A 80 8.87 0.18 -3.81
C HIS A 80 7.81 -0.44 -2.89
N GLU A 81 7.68 0.04 -1.65
CA GLU A 81 6.68 -0.44 -0.70
C GLU A 81 5.27 -0.24 -1.23
N LYS A 82 4.97 0.95 -1.78
CA LYS A 82 3.69 1.21 -2.43
C LYS A 82 3.43 0.26 -3.60
N ARG A 83 4.40 0.11 -4.51
CA ARG A 83 4.28 -0.81 -5.66
C ARG A 83 4.10 -2.26 -5.24
N VAL A 84 4.83 -2.72 -4.22
CA VAL A 84 4.71 -4.08 -3.67
C VAL A 84 3.34 -4.28 -3.02
N LYS A 85 2.84 -3.28 -2.28
CA LYS A 85 1.49 -3.33 -1.68
C LYS A 85 0.39 -3.40 -2.74
N ASP A 86 0.50 -2.58 -3.79
CA ASP A 86 -0.45 -2.58 -4.91
C ASP A 86 -0.41 -3.92 -5.68
N LEU A 87 0.79 -4.47 -5.91
CA LEU A 87 0.96 -5.80 -6.51
C LEU A 87 0.36 -6.91 -5.64
N LEU A 88 0.55 -6.83 -4.33
CA LEU A 88 0.03 -7.80 -3.37
C LEU A 88 -1.51 -7.77 -3.33
N ASP A 89 -2.12 -6.57 -3.29
CA ASP A 89 -3.57 -6.40 -3.33
C ASP A 89 -4.18 -7.04 -4.58
N LYS A 90 -3.58 -6.78 -5.75
CA LYS A 90 -4.00 -7.39 -7.02
C LYS A 90 -3.85 -8.90 -7.02
N SER A 91 -2.74 -9.40 -6.49
CA SER A 91 -2.49 -10.85 -6.37
C SER A 91 -3.53 -11.52 -5.48
N MET A 92 -3.91 -10.88 -4.37
CA MET A 92 -4.97 -11.35 -3.47
C MET A 92 -6.33 -11.40 -4.18
N ARG A 93 -6.71 -10.32 -4.87
CA ARG A 93 -7.95 -10.27 -5.67
C ARG A 93 -7.97 -11.34 -6.77
N LEU A 94 -6.84 -11.62 -7.41
CA LEU A 94 -6.72 -12.69 -8.40
C LEU A 94 -6.94 -14.08 -7.75
N LEU A 95 -6.38 -14.29 -6.56
CA LEU A 95 -6.57 -15.53 -5.81
C LEU A 95 -8.06 -15.75 -5.45
N ASP A 96 -8.79 -14.70 -5.09
CA ASP A 96 -10.23 -14.75 -4.84
C ASP A 96 -11.04 -15.17 -6.08
N VAL A 97 -10.67 -14.62 -7.24
CA VAL A 97 -11.26 -15.02 -8.54
C VAL A 97 -10.96 -16.49 -8.81
N CYS A 98 -9.71 -16.93 -8.64
CA CYS A 98 -9.32 -18.33 -8.83
C CYS A 98 -10.06 -19.27 -7.85
N GLY A 99 -10.25 -18.84 -6.60
CA GLY A 99 -11.02 -19.55 -5.60
C GLY A 99 -12.47 -19.75 -6.04
N THR A 100 -13.11 -18.68 -6.49
CA THR A 100 -14.49 -18.74 -7.00
C THR A 100 -14.61 -19.56 -8.29
N ALA A 101 -13.64 -19.44 -9.19
CA ALA A 101 -13.61 -20.24 -10.43
C ALA A 101 -13.49 -21.74 -10.12
N ARG A 102 -12.64 -22.11 -9.16
CA ARG A 102 -12.53 -23.49 -8.66
C ARG A 102 -13.85 -23.99 -8.09
N GLU A 103 -14.53 -23.19 -7.29
CA GLU A 103 -15.86 -23.52 -6.74
C GLU A 103 -16.89 -23.77 -7.85
N LEU A 104 -16.95 -22.91 -8.88
CA LEU A 104 -17.85 -23.15 -10.03
C LEU A 104 -17.54 -24.46 -10.77
N VAL A 105 -16.26 -24.82 -10.90
CA VAL A 105 -15.85 -26.10 -11.51
C VAL A 105 -16.30 -27.29 -10.65
N LEU A 106 -16.18 -27.19 -9.33
CA LEU A 106 -16.68 -28.21 -8.40
C LEU A 106 -18.20 -28.36 -8.50
N GLN A 107 -18.94 -27.25 -8.52
CA GLN A 107 -20.39 -27.26 -8.73
C GLN A 107 -20.78 -27.90 -10.07
N CYS A 108 -20.06 -27.60 -11.16
CA CYS A 108 -20.26 -28.29 -12.45
C CYS A 108 -20.11 -29.81 -12.31
N LYS A 109 -19.04 -30.27 -11.65
CA LYS A 109 -18.76 -31.69 -11.43
C LYS A 109 -19.86 -32.37 -10.60
N GLU A 110 -20.35 -31.70 -9.56
CA GLU A 110 -21.44 -32.19 -8.72
C GLU A 110 -22.76 -32.25 -9.47
N ASN A 111 -23.09 -31.22 -10.26
CA ASN A 111 -24.29 -31.20 -11.10
C ASN A 111 -24.31 -32.35 -12.12
N VAL A 112 -23.17 -32.65 -12.74
CA VAL A 112 -23.05 -33.77 -13.69
C VAL A 112 -23.23 -35.11 -12.98
N ARG A 113 -22.61 -35.29 -11.81
CA ARG A 113 -22.80 -36.50 -10.99
C ARG A 113 -24.25 -36.66 -10.57
N TYR A 114 -24.87 -35.61 -10.06
CA TYR A 114 -26.28 -35.60 -9.68
C TYR A 114 -27.18 -35.99 -10.86
N LEU A 115 -26.95 -35.39 -12.04
CA LEU A 115 -27.69 -35.70 -13.26
C LEU A 115 -27.58 -37.21 -13.59
N GLN A 116 -26.38 -37.77 -13.59
CA GLN A 116 -26.16 -39.19 -13.85
C GLN A 116 -26.88 -40.09 -12.84
N PHE A 117 -26.77 -39.79 -11.54
CA PHE A 117 -27.45 -40.54 -10.49
C PHE A 117 -28.97 -40.45 -10.60
N ALA A 118 -29.51 -39.26 -10.86
CA ALA A 118 -30.94 -39.01 -10.99
C ALA A 118 -31.53 -39.72 -12.22
N LEU A 119 -30.84 -39.67 -13.36
CA LEU A 119 -31.26 -40.37 -14.58
C LEU A 119 -31.24 -41.89 -14.40
N ARG A 120 -30.20 -42.45 -13.76
CA ARG A 120 -30.12 -43.91 -13.48
C ARG A 120 -31.28 -44.42 -12.63
N ARG A 121 -31.84 -43.58 -11.76
CA ARG A 121 -32.95 -43.93 -10.86
C ARG A 121 -34.33 -43.55 -11.40
N SER A 122 -34.38 -42.81 -12.51
CA SER A 122 -35.64 -42.36 -13.10
C SER A 122 -36.37 -43.52 -13.78
N LYS A 123 -37.70 -43.63 -13.56
CA LYS A 123 -38.56 -44.61 -14.22
C LYS A 123 -39.10 -44.14 -15.60
N GLY A 124 -38.52 -43.08 -16.17
CA GLY A 124 -38.94 -42.49 -17.45
C GLY A 124 -40.14 -41.53 -17.32
N GLY A 125 -40.43 -40.79 -18.39
CA GLY A 125 -41.53 -39.81 -18.44
C GLY A 125 -41.23 -38.45 -17.79
N SER A 126 -42.25 -37.86 -17.14
CA SER A 126 -42.23 -36.50 -16.54
C SER A 126 -41.10 -36.28 -15.52
N THR A 127 -40.64 -37.33 -14.84
CA THR A 127 -39.55 -37.24 -13.85
C THR A 127 -38.20 -36.93 -14.50
N THR A 128 -37.95 -37.45 -15.71
CA THR A 128 -36.71 -37.19 -16.47
C THR A 128 -36.67 -35.75 -16.98
N GLU A 129 -37.80 -35.24 -17.46
CA GLU A 129 -37.93 -33.86 -17.95
C GLU A 129 -37.63 -32.86 -16.82
N ALA A 130 -38.19 -33.08 -15.63
CA ALA A 130 -37.91 -32.23 -14.46
C ALA A 130 -36.42 -32.24 -14.07
N ILE A 131 -35.75 -33.39 -14.15
CA ILE A 131 -34.30 -33.52 -13.88
C ILE A 131 -33.50 -32.70 -14.91
N MET A 132 -33.84 -32.81 -16.20
CA MET A 132 -33.18 -32.06 -17.27
C MET A 132 -33.38 -30.55 -17.13
N ILE A 133 -34.59 -30.10 -16.80
CA ILE A 133 -34.89 -28.68 -16.56
C ILE A 133 -34.06 -28.14 -15.39
N LYS A 134 -33.97 -28.90 -14.27
CA LYS A 134 -33.13 -28.52 -13.12
C LYS A 134 -31.66 -28.42 -13.49
N PHE A 135 -31.11 -29.40 -14.19
CA PHE A 135 -29.72 -29.37 -14.66
C PHE A 135 -29.46 -28.17 -15.59
N ALA A 136 -30.31 -27.96 -16.58
CA ALA A 136 -30.20 -26.81 -17.50
C ALA A 136 -30.24 -25.47 -16.76
N SER A 137 -31.11 -25.35 -15.74
CA SER A 137 -31.17 -24.16 -14.88
C SER A 137 -29.86 -23.94 -14.10
N SER A 138 -29.24 -25.02 -13.62
CA SER A 138 -27.96 -24.98 -12.91
C SER A 138 -26.82 -24.53 -13.84
N CYS A 139 -26.74 -25.08 -15.05
CA CYS A 139 -25.78 -24.64 -16.07
C CYS A 139 -25.95 -23.16 -16.43
N LYS A 140 -27.18 -22.65 -16.52
CA LYS A 140 -27.45 -21.21 -16.74
C LYS A 140 -26.90 -20.35 -15.60
N LYS A 141 -27.06 -20.78 -14.34
CA LYS A 141 -26.52 -20.08 -13.16
C LYS A 141 -24.99 -20.06 -13.20
N ILE A 142 -24.35 -21.21 -13.39
CA ILE A 142 -22.88 -21.30 -13.46
C ILE A 142 -22.33 -20.43 -14.59
N LYS A 143 -22.95 -20.47 -15.78
CA LYS A 143 -22.56 -19.62 -16.92
C LYS A 143 -22.68 -18.12 -16.58
N LYS A 144 -23.69 -17.72 -15.81
CA LYS A 144 -23.85 -16.33 -15.36
C LYS A 144 -22.73 -15.92 -14.41
N GLU A 145 -22.41 -16.75 -13.42
CA GLU A 145 -21.32 -16.46 -12.47
C GLU A 145 -19.94 -16.47 -13.15
N ALA A 146 -19.69 -17.41 -14.06
CA ALA A 146 -18.47 -17.44 -14.86
C ALA A 146 -18.28 -16.15 -15.69
N LYS A 147 -19.37 -15.63 -16.29
CA LYS A 147 -19.32 -14.34 -16.99
C LYS A 147 -18.95 -13.18 -16.05
N LYS A 148 -19.47 -13.16 -14.81
CA LYS A 148 -19.09 -12.13 -13.83
C LYS A 148 -17.61 -12.21 -13.49
N LEU A 149 -17.07 -13.41 -13.28
CA LEU A 149 -15.64 -13.62 -13.03
C LEU A 149 -14.77 -13.09 -14.18
N VAL A 150 -15.16 -13.33 -15.43
CA VAL A 150 -14.47 -12.78 -16.60
C VAL A 150 -14.49 -11.25 -16.61
N LEU A 151 -15.59 -10.62 -16.19
CA LEU A 151 -15.66 -9.16 -16.06
C LEU A 151 -14.73 -8.63 -14.95
N VAL A 152 -14.65 -9.34 -13.82
CA VAL A 152 -13.72 -8.97 -12.73
C VAL A 152 -12.26 -9.11 -13.18
N LEU A 153 -11.93 -10.20 -13.88
CA LEU A 153 -10.59 -10.41 -14.45
C LEU A 153 -10.20 -9.32 -15.44
N ARG A 154 -11.11 -8.94 -16.35
CA ARG A 154 -10.85 -7.85 -17.30
C ARG A 154 -10.60 -6.51 -16.61
N LYS A 155 -11.30 -6.23 -15.50
CA LYS A 155 -11.05 -5.03 -14.71
C LYS A 155 -9.66 -5.06 -14.07
N LEU A 156 -9.28 -6.19 -13.48
CA LEU A 156 -7.94 -6.39 -12.92
C LEU A 156 -6.83 -6.20 -13.97
N ASP A 157 -7.04 -6.70 -15.18
CA ASP A 157 -6.13 -6.57 -16.32
C ASP A 157 -5.98 -5.12 -16.80
N GLN A 158 -7.08 -4.37 -16.87
CA GLN A 158 -7.04 -2.95 -17.21
C GLN A 158 -6.32 -2.12 -16.13
N GLU A 159 -6.44 -2.52 -14.86
CA GLU A 159 -5.75 -1.88 -13.74
C GLU A 159 -4.24 -2.19 -13.72
N THR A 160 -3.78 -3.28 -14.34
CA THR A 160 -2.33 -3.61 -14.43
C THR A 160 -1.57 -2.74 -15.42
N GLU A 161 -2.19 -2.37 -16.55
CA GLU A 161 -1.59 -1.52 -17.58
C GLU A 161 -1.32 -0.08 -17.13
N SER A 162 -2.04 0.43 -16.12
CA SER A 162 -1.85 1.79 -15.61
C SER A 162 -0.67 1.95 -14.64
N ILE A 163 -0.15 0.86 -14.08
CA ILE A 163 0.96 0.90 -13.10
C ILE A 163 2.32 0.87 -13.77
N PHE A 164 2.43 0.28 -14.97
CA PHE A 164 3.69 0.19 -15.72
C PHE A 164 3.92 1.37 -16.67
N ASN A 165 2.89 2.18 -16.97
CA ASN A 165 2.94 3.30 -17.91
C ASN A 165 2.93 4.70 -17.24
N GLY A 166 3.12 4.78 -15.91
CA GLY A 166 3.21 6.04 -15.16
C GLY A 166 4.38 6.06 -14.18
#